data_AF-D3DJG8-F1
#
_entry.id   AF-D3DJG8-F1
#
_cell.length_a   1.000
_cell.length_b   1.000
_cell.length_c   1.000
_cell.angle_alpha   90.00
_cell.angle_beta   90.00
_cell.angle_gamma   90.00
#
_symmetry.space_group_name_H-M   'P 1'
#
loop_
_entity.id
_entity.type
_entity.pdbx_description
1 polymer ?
#
loop_
_entity_poly.entity_id
_entity_poly.type
_entity_poly.pdbx_seq_one_letter_code
_entity_poly.pdbx_strand_id
1 'polypeptide(L)'
;MKILPILLFLLTLSFAGDITSLMFQTYRVEGKDFQSVVEELKEKLNQSDLKVLRTLTISEAIKARGVKDFPNYTVLLACDRKEKEDLLIKVPFMSNLIPCSVAVYENKDGSVSITAINEKPYLEAFSKELSKDDRRLISKTYMELRRVLSSVGKYKKAHISKAQIRKIMSQLKGVFFETSDTIKGMSFEDAKTLLKTALDGVNMNILGVEDIRKETPKYSFMLACNLTYGEKILREFPHFGTLAPCRVYLYEKPDGSVGVGYINIQTLIKLYGKHLHRDAVEVFEKADRDIKSAIKEVKGE
;
A
#
# COMPACT_ATOMS: atom_id res chain seq x y z
N MET A 1 -46.28 43.43 5.89
CA MET A 1 -45.22 43.29 4.87
C MET A 1 -43.87 43.20 5.58
N LYS A 2 -43.38 41.99 5.87
CA LYS A 2 -42.01 41.76 6.36
C LYS A 2 -41.44 40.64 5.51
N ILE A 3 -40.46 41.00 4.68
CA ILE A 3 -39.78 40.13 3.74
C ILE A 3 -38.86 39.22 4.56
N LEU A 4 -39.12 37.92 4.51
CA LEU A 4 -38.32 36.87 5.13
C LEU A 4 -37.05 36.68 4.26
N PRO A 5 -35.82 36.79 4.81
CA PRO A 5 -34.65 36.51 4.01
C PRO A 5 -34.54 34.99 3.86
N ILE A 6 -34.58 34.53 2.62
CA ILE A 6 -34.26 33.17 2.20
C ILE A 6 -32.84 32.91 2.70
N LEU A 7 -32.73 32.10 3.76
CA LEU A 7 -31.48 31.53 4.23
C LEU A 7 -30.98 30.62 3.11
N LEU A 8 -30.11 31.18 2.25
CA LEU A 8 -29.39 30.43 1.24
C LEU A 8 -28.51 29.44 2.00
N PHE A 9 -29.03 28.23 2.20
CA PHE A 9 -28.28 27.10 2.70
C PHE A 9 -27.20 26.83 1.66
N LEU A 10 -26.05 27.49 1.84
CA LEU A 10 -24.81 27.16 1.16
C LEU A 10 -24.56 25.69 1.49
N LEU A 11 -24.99 24.82 0.58
CA LEU A 11 -24.43 23.50 0.40
C LEU A 11 -22.92 23.70 0.39
N THR A 12 -22.29 23.47 1.53
CA THR A 12 -20.87 23.15 1.61
C THR A 12 -20.73 21.81 0.91
N LEU A 13 -20.80 21.84 -0.42
CA LEU A 13 -20.26 20.79 -1.26
C LEU A 13 -18.81 20.65 -0.80
N SER A 14 -18.54 19.54 -0.12
CA SER A 14 -17.20 19.12 0.28
C SER A 14 -16.38 18.93 -1.00
N PHE A 15 -15.86 20.04 -1.54
CA PHE A 15 -15.03 20.10 -2.72
C PHE A 15 -13.56 19.86 -2.33
N ALA A 16 -13.30 18.70 -1.77
CA ALA A 16 -12.00 18.05 -1.83
C ALA A 16 -12.17 16.84 -2.74
N GLY A 17 -11.62 16.89 -3.95
CA GLY A 17 -11.56 15.70 -4.80
C GLY A 17 -10.85 14.62 -4.00
N ASP A 18 -11.57 13.55 -3.68
CA ASP A 18 -11.12 12.52 -2.75
C ASP A 18 -9.90 11.78 -3.35
N ILE A 19 -8.71 12.14 -2.88
CA ILE A 19 -7.44 11.56 -3.32
C ILE A 19 -7.43 10.03 -3.13
N THR A 20 -8.20 9.52 -2.16
CA THR A 20 -8.44 8.09 -1.97
C THR A 20 -8.98 7.45 -3.23
N SER A 21 -10.00 8.05 -3.83
CA SER A 21 -10.64 7.54 -5.04
C SER A 21 -9.77 7.67 -6.30
N LEU A 22 -8.73 8.51 -6.26
CA LEU A 22 -7.69 8.57 -7.28
C LEU A 22 -6.62 7.50 -7.07
N MET A 23 -6.20 7.27 -5.83
CA MET A 23 -5.07 6.40 -5.47
C MET A 23 -5.47 4.93 -5.32
N PHE A 24 -6.75 4.64 -5.10
CA PHE A 24 -7.27 3.28 -4.89
C PHE A 24 -8.50 3.01 -5.76
N GLN A 25 -8.59 1.78 -6.26
CA GLN A 25 -9.73 1.26 -7.00
C GLN A 25 -10.48 0.28 -6.13
N THR A 26 -11.73 0.60 -5.79
CA THR A 26 -12.57 -0.23 -4.92
C THR A 26 -13.72 -0.82 -5.70
N TYR A 27 -13.94 -2.12 -5.48
CA TYR A 27 -15.00 -2.93 -6.06
C TYR A 27 -15.91 -3.39 -4.93
N ARG A 28 -17.22 -3.24 -5.12
CA ARG A 28 -18.23 -3.68 -4.14
C ARG A 28 -18.81 -5.01 -4.56
N VAL A 29 -18.93 -5.92 -3.60
CA VAL A 29 -19.56 -7.22 -3.79
C VAL A 29 -20.83 -7.25 -2.93
N GLU A 30 -21.94 -7.60 -3.56
CA GLU A 30 -23.27 -7.67 -2.95
C GLU A 30 -23.72 -9.14 -2.93
N GLY A 31 -24.42 -9.55 -1.86
CA GLY A 31 -25.03 -10.88 -1.78
C GLY A 31 -24.08 -12.06 -1.59
N LYS A 32 -22.81 -11.81 -1.23
CA LYS A 32 -21.82 -12.84 -0.88
C LYS A 32 -21.20 -12.51 0.48
N ASP A 33 -20.95 -13.53 1.29
CA ASP A 33 -20.22 -13.39 2.55
C ASP A 33 -18.72 -13.17 2.30
N PHE A 34 -18.03 -12.66 3.31
CA PHE A 34 -16.60 -12.31 3.23
C PHE A 34 -15.72 -13.48 2.77
N GLN A 35 -15.91 -14.67 3.33
CA GLN A 35 -15.02 -15.80 3.04
C GLN A 35 -15.21 -16.30 1.61
N SER A 36 -16.46 -16.36 1.14
CA SER A 36 -16.77 -16.69 -0.25
C SER A 36 -16.10 -15.72 -1.23
N VAL A 37 -16.09 -14.42 -0.93
CA VAL A 37 -15.41 -13.41 -1.76
C VAL A 37 -13.89 -13.61 -1.77
N VAL A 38 -13.28 -13.91 -0.62
CA VAL A 38 -11.83 -14.18 -0.54
C VAL A 38 -11.44 -15.41 -1.36
N GLU A 39 -12.18 -16.52 -1.24
CA GLU A 39 -11.86 -17.75 -1.97
C GLU A 39 -12.10 -17.62 -3.48
N GLU A 40 -13.21 -17.01 -3.91
CA GLU A 40 -13.46 -16.74 -5.33
C GLU A 40 -12.36 -15.84 -5.92
N LEU A 41 -11.95 -14.79 -5.21
CA LEU A 41 -10.89 -13.91 -5.66
C LEU A 41 -9.54 -14.65 -5.76
N LYS A 42 -9.19 -15.48 -4.78
CA LYS A 42 -7.98 -16.33 -4.84
C LYS A 42 -8.02 -17.26 -6.04
N GLU A 43 -9.16 -17.92 -6.28
CA GLU A 43 -9.35 -18.81 -7.43
C GLU A 43 -9.12 -18.05 -8.75
N LYS A 44 -9.77 -16.89 -8.93
CA LYS A 44 -9.62 -16.09 -10.16
C LYS A 44 -8.21 -15.56 -10.36
N LEU A 45 -7.53 -15.13 -9.30
CA LEU A 45 -6.13 -14.70 -9.36
C LEU A 45 -5.22 -15.88 -9.75
N ASN A 46 -5.45 -17.08 -9.19
CA ASN A 46 -4.69 -18.29 -9.51
C ASN A 46 -4.99 -18.86 -10.90
N GLN A 47 -6.18 -18.65 -11.45
CA GLN A 47 -6.53 -18.99 -12.84
C GLN A 47 -5.89 -18.02 -13.85
N SER A 48 -5.52 -16.82 -13.41
CA SER A 48 -4.80 -15.83 -14.22
C SER A 48 -3.27 -15.97 -14.11
N ASP A 49 -2.54 -15.19 -14.92
CA ASP A 49 -1.08 -15.05 -14.82
C ASP A 49 -0.61 -14.27 -13.58
N LEU A 50 -1.54 -13.77 -12.75
CA LEU A 50 -1.19 -13.00 -11.56
C LEU A 50 -0.73 -13.91 -10.44
N LYS A 51 -1.45 -15.02 -10.16
CA LYS A 51 -1.19 -15.97 -9.06
C LYS A 51 -1.17 -15.32 -7.67
N VAL A 52 -1.65 -16.04 -6.66
CA VAL A 52 -1.56 -15.61 -5.26
C VAL A 52 -0.24 -16.10 -4.68
N LEU A 53 0.58 -15.17 -4.21
CA LEU A 53 1.84 -15.44 -3.53
C LEU A 53 1.62 -15.68 -2.04
N ARG A 54 0.77 -14.86 -1.42
CA ARG A 54 0.56 -14.88 0.02
C ARG A 54 -0.84 -14.40 0.37
N THR A 55 -1.41 -15.01 1.38
CA THR A 55 -2.64 -14.56 2.03
C THR A 55 -2.30 -14.10 3.44
N LEU A 56 -2.69 -12.88 3.79
CA LEU A 56 -2.49 -12.30 5.11
C LEU A 56 -3.84 -12.13 5.78
N THR A 57 -4.12 -12.98 6.77
CA THR A 57 -5.39 -12.97 7.53
C THR A 57 -5.34 -11.96 8.67
N ILE A 58 -5.30 -10.67 8.29
CA ILE A 58 -5.08 -9.55 9.22
C ILE A 58 -6.11 -9.53 10.36
N SER A 59 -7.40 -9.76 10.04
CA SER A 59 -8.43 -9.78 11.08
C SER A 59 -8.28 -10.93 12.07
N GLU A 60 -7.83 -12.11 11.63
CA GLU A 60 -7.58 -13.24 12.54
C GLU A 60 -6.45 -12.90 13.51
N ALA A 61 -5.35 -12.35 12.99
CA ALA A 61 -4.20 -11.96 13.80
C ALA A 61 -4.55 -10.86 14.84
N ILE A 62 -5.37 -9.88 14.46
CA ILE A 62 -5.85 -8.83 15.36
C ILE A 62 -6.83 -9.39 16.41
N LYS A 63 -7.80 -10.22 16.00
CA LYS A 63 -8.78 -10.85 16.91
C LYS A 63 -8.11 -11.82 17.90
N ALA A 64 -7.04 -12.49 17.51
CA ALA A 64 -6.25 -13.35 18.39
C ALA A 64 -5.59 -12.55 19.53
N ARG A 65 -5.28 -11.27 19.32
CA ARG A 65 -4.74 -10.34 20.34
C ARG A 65 -5.82 -9.69 21.23
N GLY A 66 -7.08 -10.09 21.10
CA GLY A 66 -8.17 -9.67 21.98
C GLY A 66 -9.13 -8.61 21.40
N VAL A 67 -8.85 -8.07 20.21
CA VAL A 67 -9.73 -7.10 19.54
C VAL A 67 -10.82 -7.85 18.75
N LYS A 68 -11.79 -8.44 19.47
CA LYS A 68 -12.78 -9.36 18.90
C LYS A 68 -13.75 -8.73 17.91
N ASP A 69 -13.99 -7.42 18.03
CA ASP A 69 -14.92 -6.63 17.21
C ASP A 69 -14.28 -6.10 15.91
N PHE A 70 -13.01 -6.41 15.63
CA PHE A 70 -12.37 -5.97 14.39
C PHE A 70 -13.07 -6.60 13.16
N PRO A 71 -13.38 -5.83 12.10
CA PRO A 71 -14.08 -6.36 10.94
C PRO A 71 -13.27 -7.45 10.22
N ASN A 72 -13.93 -8.30 9.44
CA ASN A 72 -13.23 -9.27 8.62
C ASN A 72 -12.36 -8.57 7.59
N TYR A 73 -11.09 -8.98 7.50
CA TYR A 73 -10.07 -8.28 6.74
C TYR A 73 -8.94 -9.22 6.32
N THR A 74 -8.69 -9.27 5.02
CA THR A 74 -7.62 -10.08 4.40
C THR A 74 -6.86 -9.24 3.38
N VAL A 75 -5.55 -9.42 3.29
CA VAL A 75 -4.75 -8.91 2.16
C VAL A 75 -4.21 -10.09 1.36
N LEU A 76 -4.42 -10.07 0.05
CA LEU A 76 -3.80 -10.99 -0.89
C LEU A 76 -2.62 -10.30 -1.55
N LEU A 77 -1.43 -10.91 -1.46
CA LEU A 77 -0.29 -10.54 -2.30
C LEU A 77 -0.31 -11.41 -3.55
N ALA A 78 -0.35 -10.78 -4.72
CA ALA A 78 -0.48 -11.43 -6.02
C ALA A 78 0.47 -10.79 -7.05
N CYS A 79 0.41 -11.21 -8.32
CA CYS A 79 1.23 -10.72 -9.43
C CYS A 79 2.68 -11.23 -9.41
N ASP A 80 2.84 -12.56 -9.42
CA ASP A 80 4.15 -13.21 -9.54
C ASP A 80 4.71 -13.17 -10.97
N ARG A 81 5.13 -11.99 -11.40
CA ARG A 81 5.67 -11.75 -12.73
C ARG A 81 7.17 -12.04 -12.75
N LYS A 82 7.64 -12.77 -13.76
CA LYS A 82 9.09 -13.06 -13.93
C LYS A 82 9.90 -11.78 -14.10
N GLU A 83 9.31 -10.79 -14.75
CA GLU A 83 9.92 -9.50 -15.05
C GLU A 83 10.00 -8.56 -13.82
N LYS A 84 9.47 -8.97 -12.65
CA LYS A 84 9.51 -8.15 -11.43
C LYS A 84 10.93 -7.93 -10.94
N GLU A 85 11.83 -8.89 -11.15
CA GLU A 85 13.21 -8.84 -10.70
C GLU A 85 13.94 -7.64 -11.31
N ASP A 86 13.95 -7.56 -12.65
CA ASP A 86 14.59 -6.47 -13.40
C ASP A 86 13.98 -5.10 -13.06
N LEU A 87 12.64 -5.05 -12.87
CA LEU A 87 11.95 -3.83 -12.48
C LEU A 87 12.41 -3.33 -11.11
N LEU A 88 12.46 -4.21 -10.10
CA LEU A 88 12.75 -3.85 -8.72
C LEU A 88 14.23 -3.54 -8.49
N ILE A 89 15.14 -4.10 -9.28
CA ILE A 89 16.55 -3.68 -9.29
C ILE A 89 16.69 -2.25 -9.82
N LYS A 90 15.97 -1.90 -10.88
CA LYS A 90 16.05 -0.57 -11.48
C LYS A 90 15.30 0.49 -10.67
N VAL A 91 14.12 0.15 -10.18
CA VAL A 91 13.23 1.07 -9.44
C VAL A 91 12.74 0.39 -8.15
N PRO A 92 13.60 0.33 -7.10
CA PRO A 92 13.31 -0.36 -5.84
C PRO A 92 11.96 -0.07 -5.19
N PHE A 93 11.51 1.18 -5.29
CA PHE A 93 10.24 1.61 -4.73
C PHE A 93 9.00 0.94 -5.36
N MET A 94 9.13 0.38 -6.56
CA MET A 94 8.03 -0.32 -7.24
C MET A 94 7.57 -1.58 -6.50
N SER A 95 8.26 -2.00 -5.43
CA SER A 95 7.78 -3.04 -4.52
C SER A 95 6.42 -2.71 -3.91
N ASN A 96 6.08 -1.43 -3.79
CA ASN A 96 4.75 -0.99 -3.36
C ASN A 96 3.64 -1.28 -4.38
N LEU A 97 3.99 -1.54 -5.64
CA LEU A 97 3.05 -1.91 -6.70
C LEU A 97 3.15 -3.38 -7.11
N ILE A 98 4.33 -4.00 -7.04
CA ILE A 98 4.58 -5.38 -7.47
C ILE A 98 5.45 -6.09 -6.40
N PRO A 99 4.99 -7.20 -5.80
CA PRO A 99 3.71 -7.86 -6.03
C PRO A 99 2.52 -6.98 -5.65
N CYS A 100 1.39 -7.15 -6.36
CA CYS A 100 0.18 -6.39 -6.12
C CYS A 100 -0.41 -6.74 -4.76
N SER A 101 -0.87 -5.75 -4.00
CA SER A 101 -1.69 -5.96 -2.82
C SER A 101 -3.17 -5.77 -3.14
N VAL A 102 -3.99 -6.74 -2.76
CA VAL A 102 -5.45 -6.65 -2.84
C VAL A 102 -6.04 -6.80 -1.45
N ALA A 103 -6.63 -5.73 -0.93
CA ALA A 103 -7.33 -5.73 0.34
C ALA A 103 -8.77 -6.18 0.14
N VAL A 104 -9.25 -7.12 0.95
CA VAL A 104 -10.64 -7.55 1.03
C VAL A 104 -11.11 -7.27 2.45
N TYR A 105 -12.21 -6.53 2.60
CA TYR A 105 -12.71 -6.14 3.91
C TYR A 105 -14.22 -6.00 3.94
N GLU A 106 -14.80 -6.27 5.10
CA GLU A 106 -16.21 -6.07 5.39
C GLU A 106 -16.50 -4.61 5.75
N ASN A 107 -17.52 -4.04 5.15
CA ASN A 107 -18.00 -2.69 5.43
C ASN A 107 -19.00 -2.70 6.59
N LYS A 108 -19.25 -1.52 7.19
CA LYS A 108 -20.23 -1.36 8.29
C LYS A 108 -21.66 -1.78 7.92
N ASP A 109 -22.01 -1.76 6.63
CA ASP A 109 -23.31 -2.18 6.12
C ASP A 109 -23.37 -3.68 5.77
N GLY A 110 -22.35 -4.45 6.13
CA GLY A 110 -22.21 -5.88 5.83
C GLY A 110 -21.80 -6.19 4.39
N SER A 111 -21.66 -5.19 3.50
CA SER A 111 -21.15 -5.43 2.15
C SER A 111 -19.65 -5.69 2.16
N VAL A 112 -19.14 -6.45 1.18
CA VAL A 112 -17.71 -6.72 1.05
C VAL A 112 -17.10 -5.78 0.02
N SER A 113 -15.93 -5.23 0.34
CA SER A 113 -15.13 -4.41 -0.58
C SER A 113 -13.81 -5.08 -0.92
N ILE A 114 -13.44 -4.98 -2.18
CA ILE A 114 -12.14 -5.39 -2.70
C ILE A 114 -11.44 -4.14 -3.21
N THR A 115 -10.25 -3.84 -2.69
CA THR A 115 -9.49 -2.64 -3.05
C THR A 115 -8.08 -3.01 -3.51
N ALA A 116 -7.64 -2.37 -4.60
CA ALA A 116 -6.25 -2.38 -5.05
C ALA A 116 -5.78 -0.93 -5.30
N ILE A 117 -4.46 -0.73 -5.34
CA ILE A 117 -3.88 0.56 -5.74
C ILE A 117 -4.23 0.86 -7.20
N ASN A 118 -4.50 2.13 -7.50
CA ASN A 118 -4.45 2.65 -8.85
C ASN A 118 -2.98 2.94 -9.21
N GLU A 119 -2.44 2.22 -10.18
CA GLU A 119 -1.04 2.35 -10.61
C GLU A 119 -0.76 3.69 -11.30
N LYS A 120 -1.78 4.31 -11.90
CA LYS A 120 -1.59 5.48 -12.79
C LYS A 120 -0.91 6.68 -12.12
N PRO A 121 -1.31 7.12 -10.91
CA PRO A 121 -0.62 8.22 -10.24
C PRO A 121 0.85 7.90 -9.93
N TYR A 122 1.18 6.65 -9.60
CA TYR A 122 2.56 6.22 -9.38
C TYR A 122 3.37 6.23 -10.69
N LEU A 123 2.81 5.69 -11.78
CA LEU A 123 3.48 5.72 -13.09
C LEU A 123 3.77 7.14 -13.58
N GLU A 124 2.90 8.10 -13.25
CA GLU A 124 3.14 9.50 -13.57
C GLU A 124 4.21 10.12 -12.66
N ALA A 125 4.12 9.87 -11.36
CA ALA A 125 5.06 10.39 -10.36
C ALA A 125 6.50 9.91 -10.61
N PHE A 126 6.66 8.66 -11.05
CA PHE A 126 7.95 8.03 -11.35
C PHE A 126 8.24 7.94 -12.85
N SER A 127 7.66 8.84 -13.63
CA SER A 127 7.80 8.83 -15.08
C SER A 127 9.25 9.01 -15.55
N LYS A 128 10.13 9.64 -14.77
CA LYS A 128 11.53 9.85 -15.17
C LYS A 128 12.40 8.61 -14.92
N GLU A 129 12.02 7.81 -13.94
CA GLU A 129 12.72 6.62 -13.46
C GLU A 129 12.28 5.36 -14.25
N LEU A 130 11.08 5.39 -14.84
CA LEU A 130 10.48 4.27 -15.54
C LEU A 130 10.68 4.36 -17.07
N SER A 131 11.23 3.29 -17.64
CA SER A 131 11.30 3.05 -19.08
C SER A 131 9.90 2.81 -19.68
N LYS A 132 9.80 2.83 -21.01
CA LYS A 132 8.55 2.47 -21.70
C LYS A 132 8.11 1.04 -21.39
N ASP A 133 9.06 0.12 -21.28
CA ASP A 133 8.78 -1.30 -21.01
C ASP A 133 8.33 -1.51 -19.56
N ASP A 134 8.90 -0.79 -18.59
CA ASP A 134 8.44 -0.87 -17.19
C ASP A 134 6.99 -0.40 -17.06
N ARG A 135 6.68 0.75 -17.68
CA ARG A 135 5.32 1.30 -17.67
C ARG A 135 4.36 0.31 -18.32
N ARG A 136 4.76 -0.34 -19.41
CA ARG A 136 3.96 -1.36 -20.09
C ARG A 136 3.75 -2.59 -19.22
N LEU A 137 4.78 -3.07 -18.55
CA LEU A 137 4.70 -4.20 -17.61
C LEU A 137 3.71 -3.92 -16.48
N ILE A 138 3.87 -2.78 -15.79
CA ILE A 138 3.00 -2.39 -14.68
C ILE A 138 1.57 -2.17 -15.18
N SER A 139 1.38 -1.43 -16.28
CA SER A 139 0.05 -1.17 -16.84
C SER A 139 -0.67 -2.44 -17.27
N LYS A 140 0.05 -3.39 -17.90
CA LYS A 140 -0.51 -4.68 -18.30
C LYS A 140 -0.92 -5.50 -17.09
N THR A 141 -0.05 -5.58 -16.08
CA THR A 141 -0.30 -6.30 -14.82
C THR A 141 -1.54 -5.76 -14.11
N TYR A 142 -1.64 -4.44 -13.95
CA TYR A 142 -2.80 -3.81 -13.29
C TYR A 142 -4.07 -3.83 -14.15
N MET A 143 -3.94 -3.87 -15.48
CA MET A 143 -5.08 -4.10 -16.37
C MET A 143 -5.65 -5.52 -16.19
N GLU A 144 -4.80 -6.53 -16.11
CA GLU A 144 -5.22 -7.91 -15.80
C GLU A 144 -5.83 -8.01 -14.41
N LEU A 145 -5.21 -7.38 -13.40
CA LEU A 145 -5.74 -7.31 -12.05
C LEU A 145 -7.15 -6.71 -12.05
N ARG A 146 -7.34 -5.54 -12.67
CA ARG A 146 -8.66 -4.91 -12.80
C ARG A 146 -9.71 -5.81 -13.44
N ARG A 147 -9.35 -6.62 -14.45
CA ARG A 147 -10.29 -7.57 -15.06
C ARG A 147 -10.72 -8.64 -14.08
N VAL A 148 -9.78 -9.17 -13.29
CA VAL A 148 -10.08 -10.13 -12.22
C VAL A 148 -10.96 -9.47 -11.15
N LEU A 149 -10.62 -8.27 -10.67
CA LEU A 149 -11.42 -7.59 -9.64
C LEU A 149 -12.84 -7.28 -10.14
N SER A 150 -12.97 -6.89 -11.42
CA SER A 150 -14.26 -6.58 -12.04
C SER A 150 -15.14 -7.81 -12.30
N SER A 151 -14.56 -9.01 -12.35
CA SER A 151 -15.34 -10.25 -12.49
C SER A 151 -15.95 -10.70 -11.17
N VAL A 152 -15.38 -10.27 -10.03
CA VAL A 152 -15.88 -10.58 -8.68
C VAL A 152 -16.78 -9.48 -8.13
N GLY A 153 -16.45 -8.21 -8.37
CA GLY A 153 -17.17 -7.06 -7.82
C GLY A 153 -17.45 -5.94 -8.82
N LYS A 154 -18.40 -5.07 -8.47
CA LYS A 154 -18.75 -3.90 -9.27
C LYS A 154 -17.85 -2.72 -8.90
N TYR A 155 -17.19 -2.13 -9.88
CA TYR A 155 -16.32 -0.97 -9.65
C TYR A 155 -17.12 0.22 -9.11
N LYS A 156 -16.72 0.75 -7.95
CA LYS A 156 -17.27 1.98 -7.39
C LYS A 156 -16.66 3.17 -8.12
N LYS A 157 -17.30 3.61 -9.20
CA LYS A 157 -16.82 4.74 -10.00
C LYS A 157 -16.77 6.01 -9.16
N ALA A 158 -15.58 6.57 -9.04
CA ALA A 158 -15.39 7.87 -8.43
C ALA A 158 -15.89 8.98 -9.38
N HIS A 159 -16.73 9.89 -8.88
CA HIS A 159 -17.10 11.10 -9.61
C HIS A 159 -16.06 12.20 -9.33
N ILE A 160 -14.95 12.18 -10.10
CA ILE A 160 -13.92 13.22 -10.05
C ILE A 160 -13.91 13.98 -11.39
N SER A 161 -14.05 15.30 -11.35
CA SER A 161 -13.96 16.15 -12.55
C SER A 161 -12.52 16.23 -13.08
N LYS A 162 -12.35 16.50 -14.37
CA LYS A 162 -11.03 16.73 -14.98
C LYS A 162 -10.23 17.86 -14.29
N ALA A 163 -10.93 18.88 -13.77
CA ALA A 163 -10.30 19.98 -13.03
C ALA A 163 -9.74 19.50 -11.68
N GLN A 164 -10.50 18.69 -10.94
CA GLN A 164 -10.04 18.07 -9.70
C GLN A 164 -8.86 17.13 -9.94
N ILE A 165 -8.91 16.29 -10.97
CA ILE A 165 -7.78 15.42 -11.34
C ILE A 165 -6.54 16.27 -11.60
N ARG A 166 -6.62 17.32 -12.42
CA ARG A 166 -5.48 18.21 -12.70
C ARG A 166 -4.90 18.83 -11.42
N LYS A 167 -5.75 19.28 -10.50
CA LYS A 167 -5.33 19.85 -9.20
C LYS A 167 -4.63 18.81 -8.31
N ILE A 168 -5.17 17.59 -8.23
CA ILE A 168 -4.53 16.53 -7.43
C ILE A 168 -3.19 16.14 -8.08
N MET A 169 -3.16 15.94 -9.40
CA MET A 169 -1.91 15.62 -10.11
C MET A 169 -0.84 16.71 -9.96
N SER A 170 -1.24 18.00 -9.94
CA SER A 170 -0.28 19.07 -9.66
C SER A 170 0.25 19.03 -8.23
N GLN A 171 -0.56 18.58 -7.26
CA GLN A 171 -0.12 18.38 -5.88
C GLN A 171 0.79 17.15 -5.72
N LEU A 172 0.64 16.14 -6.58
CA LEU A 172 1.51 14.97 -6.62
C LEU A 172 2.85 15.26 -7.32
N LYS A 173 2.96 16.35 -8.07
CA LYS A 173 4.21 16.72 -8.74
C LYS A 173 5.30 17.04 -7.71
N GLY A 174 6.38 16.28 -7.73
CA GLY A 174 7.49 16.42 -6.78
C GLY A 174 7.21 15.81 -5.40
N VAL A 175 6.14 15.02 -5.27
CA VAL A 175 5.90 14.22 -4.07
C VAL A 175 6.82 13.00 -4.09
N PHE A 176 7.61 12.85 -3.03
CA PHE A 176 8.43 11.67 -2.81
C PHE A 176 7.58 10.62 -2.10
N PHE A 177 7.21 9.57 -2.83
CA PHE A 177 6.47 8.45 -2.25
C PHE A 177 7.38 7.49 -1.48
N GLU A 178 8.70 7.66 -1.59
CA GLU A 178 9.69 6.83 -0.90
C GLU A 178 10.49 7.61 0.14
N THR A 179 10.95 6.88 1.15
CA THR A 179 12.04 7.28 2.05
C THR A 179 13.12 6.23 1.90
N SER A 180 14.37 6.66 1.69
CA SER A 180 15.50 5.75 1.55
C SER A 180 16.73 6.26 2.28
N ASP A 181 17.57 5.33 2.70
CA ASP A 181 18.85 5.56 3.36
C ASP A 181 19.91 4.59 2.80
N THR A 182 21.17 4.77 3.20
CA THR A 182 22.30 3.93 2.79
C THR A 182 23.04 3.39 3.99
N ILE A 183 23.19 2.08 4.04
CA ILE A 183 24.02 1.37 4.99
C ILE A 183 25.37 1.10 4.32
N LYS A 184 26.47 1.53 4.97
CA LYS A 184 27.85 1.38 4.46
C LYS A 184 28.65 0.45 5.37
N GLY A 185 29.68 -0.18 4.81
CA GLY A 185 30.61 -1.01 5.58
C GLY A 185 30.02 -2.34 6.07
N MET A 186 28.91 -2.78 5.48
CA MET A 186 28.17 -3.98 5.88
C MET A 186 27.75 -4.76 4.64
N SER A 187 27.83 -6.09 4.70
CA SER A 187 27.35 -6.94 3.60
C SER A 187 25.83 -6.88 3.48
N PHE A 188 25.30 -7.23 2.29
CA PHE A 188 23.84 -7.27 2.09
C PHE A 188 23.13 -8.23 3.07
N GLU A 189 23.70 -9.40 3.33
CA GLU A 189 23.08 -10.39 4.22
C GLU A 189 23.12 -9.94 5.69
N ASP A 190 24.22 -9.30 6.11
CA ASP A 190 24.32 -8.74 7.47
C ASP A 190 23.33 -7.59 7.66
N ALA A 191 23.26 -6.67 6.68
CA ALA A 191 22.29 -5.57 6.70
C ALA A 191 20.85 -6.08 6.73
N LYS A 192 20.53 -7.11 5.94
CA LYS A 192 19.21 -7.76 5.94
C LYS A 192 18.91 -8.39 7.30
N THR A 193 19.86 -9.13 7.88
CA THR A 193 19.66 -9.83 9.16
C THR A 193 19.52 -8.86 10.33
N LEU A 194 20.37 -7.83 10.39
CA LEU A 194 20.31 -6.80 11.41
C LEU A 194 19.05 -5.95 11.28
N LEU A 195 18.66 -5.54 10.07
CA LEU A 195 17.44 -4.77 9.88
C LEU A 195 16.19 -5.55 10.26
N LYS A 196 16.14 -6.85 9.92
CA LYS A 196 15.06 -7.73 10.38
C LYS A 196 14.94 -7.71 11.91
N THR A 197 16.08 -7.86 12.59
CA THR A 197 16.15 -7.90 14.07
C THR A 197 15.78 -6.56 14.69
N ALA A 198 16.28 -5.45 14.14
CA ALA A 198 15.99 -4.11 14.62
C ALA A 198 14.49 -3.74 14.44
N LEU A 199 13.88 -4.12 13.30
CA LEU A 199 12.45 -3.94 13.07
C LEU A 199 11.60 -4.75 14.07
N ASP A 200 11.96 -6.02 14.33
CA ASP A 200 11.31 -6.83 15.36
C ASP A 200 11.46 -6.17 16.74
N GLY A 201 12.63 -5.61 17.06
CA GLY A 201 12.94 -4.90 18.32
C GLY A 201 12.08 -3.66 18.60
N VAL A 202 11.66 -2.95 17.55
CA VAL A 202 10.72 -1.81 17.64
C VAL A 202 9.25 -2.21 17.46
N ASN A 203 8.94 -3.51 17.60
CA ASN A 203 7.60 -4.09 17.44
C ASN A 203 6.99 -3.91 16.03
N MET A 204 7.84 -3.75 15.01
CA MET A 204 7.49 -3.84 13.60
C MET A 204 7.75 -5.26 13.10
N ASN A 205 7.02 -6.22 13.69
CA ASN A 205 7.25 -7.67 13.49
C ASN A 205 7.30 -8.07 12.01
N ILE A 206 8.28 -8.89 11.64
CA ILE A 206 8.45 -9.37 10.27
C ILE A 206 7.55 -10.56 9.99
N LEU A 207 6.52 -10.34 9.15
CA LEU A 207 5.59 -11.38 8.71
C LEU A 207 6.18 -12.27 7.62
N GLY A 208 7.19 -11.78 6.90
CA GLY A 208 7.84 -12.48 5.81
C GLY A 208 8.98 -11.68 5.22
N VAL A 209 9.90 -12.39 4.58
CA VAL A 209 11.00 -11.83 3.79
C VAL A 209 10.90 -12.44 2.41
N GLU A 210 10.89 -11.59 1.39
CA GLU A 210 10.83 -11.99 -0.01
C GLU A 210 12.16 -11.62 -0.66
N ASP A 211 13.00 -12.61 -0.93
CA ASP A 211 14.24 -12.43 -1.71
C ASP A 211 13.87 -12.45 -3.20
N ILE A 212 13.78 -11.28 -3.81
CA ILE A 212 13.45 -11.13 -5.24
C ILE A 212 14.64 -11.53 -6.10
N ARG A 213 15.84 -11.14 -5.69
CA ARG A 213 17.08 -11.50 -6.37
C ARG A 213 18.15 -11.84 -5.35
N LYS A 214 18.67 -13.06 -5.42
CA LYS A 214 19.71 -13.59 -4.51
C LYS A 214 21.13 -13.32 -4.99
N GLU A 215 21.31 -13.14 -6.29
CA GLU A 215 22.62 -12.85 -6.92
C GLU A 215 22.80 -11.36 -7.17
N THR A 216 24.03 -10.86 -7.13
CA THR A 216 24.32 -9.44 -7.31
C THR A 216 23.79 -8.89 -8.65
N PRO A 217 23.17 -7.69 -8.68
CA PRO A 217 22.76 -6.89 -7.51
C PRO A 217 21.61 -7.53 -6.74
N LYS A 218 21.77 -7.71 -5.42
CA LYS A 218 20.75 -8.35 -4.58
C LYS A 218 19.56 -7.42 -4.31
N TYR A 219 18.37 -8.02 -4.13
CA TYR A 219 17.16 -7.30 -3.73
C TYR A 219 16.25 -8.18 -2.88
N SER A 220 15.81 -7.64 -1.75
CA SER A 220 14.81 -8.28 -0.88
C SER A 220 13.85 -7.23 -0.33
N PHE A 221 12.63 -7.64 0.03
CA PHE A 221 11.78 -6.82 0.88
C PHE A 221 11.22 -7.61 2.06
N MET A 222 11.01 -6.91 3.17
CA MET A 222 10.42 -7.44 4.38
C MET A 222 9.00 -6.91 4.54
N LEU A 223 8.08 -7.78 4.95
CA LEU A 223 6.71 -7.44 5.31
C LEU A 223 6.66 -7.11 6.80
N ALA A 224 6.92 -5.85 7.17
CA ALA A 224 6.96 -5.39 8.55
C ALA A 224 5.57 -4.91 9.02
N CYS A 225 5.13 -5.35 10.20
CA CYS A 225 3.82 -4.99 10.72
C CYS A 225 3.78 -4.87 12.24
N ASN A 226 3.30 -3.73 12.71
CA ASN A 226 2.77 -3.58 14.06
C ASN A 226 1.24 -3.72 14.01
N LEU A 227 0.69 -4.84 14.52
CA LEU A 227 -0.77 -5.06 14.44
C LEU A 227 -1.58 -4.05 15.26
N THR A 228 -1.00 -3.40 16.28
CA THR A 228 -1.68 -2.33 17.01
C THR A 228 -1.82 -1.08 16.13
N TYR A 229 -0.83 -0.79 15.28
CA TYR A 229 -0.95 0.29 14.29
C TYR A 229 -1.90 -0.11 13.16
N GLY A 230 -1.76 -1.35 12.67
CA GLY A 230 -2.63 -1.91 11.64
C GLY A 230 -4.10 -1.89 12.04
N GLU A 231 -4.43 -2.25 13.28
CA GLU A 231 -5.80 -2.21 13.81
C GLU A 231 -6.40 -0.80 13.72
N LYS A 232 -5.71 0.20 14.26
CA LYS A 232 -6.17 1.60 14.24
C LYS A 232 -6.28 2.14 12.82
N ILE A 233 -5.25 1.94 12.00
CA ILE A 233 -5.21 2.45 10.62
C ILE A 233 -6.30 1.80 9.76
N LEU A 234 -6.44 0.47 9.79
CA LEU A 234 -7.34 -0.24 8.89
C LEU A 234 -8.81 -0.12 9.28
N ARG A 235 -9.11 0.17 10.55
CA ARG A 235 -10.47 0.49 10.98
C ARG A 235 -10.96 1.82 10.40
N GLU A 236 -10.07 2.79 10.29
CA GLU A 236 -10.37 4.13 9.77
C GLU A 236 -10.21 4.21 8.23
N PHE A 237 -9.15 3.58 7.70
CA PHE A 237 -8.81 3.53 6.27
C PHE A 237 -8.67 2.08 5.78
N PRO A 238 -9.79 1.35 5.59
CA PRO A 238 -9.74 -0.03 5.15
C PRO A 238 -9.00 -0.25 3.82
N HIS A 239 -8.93 0.75 2.94
CA HIS A 239 -8.21 0.64 1.67
C HIS A 239 -6.67 0.67 1.85
N PHE A 240 -6.15 1.12 3.00
CA PHE A 240 -4.71 1.16 3.27
C PHE A 240 -4.08 -0.22 3.48
N GLY A 241 -4.84 -1.30 3.59
CA GLY A 241 -4.23 -2.64 3.56
C GLY A 241 -3.63 -2.99 2.21
N THR A 242 -3.86 -2.20 1.17
CA THR A 242 -3.06 -2.28 -0.06
C THR A 242 -1.60 -1.81 0.13
N LEU A 243 -1.34 -1.04 1.19
CA LEU A 243 -0.03 -0.56 1.63
C LEU A 243 0.48 -1.27 2.90
N ALA A 244 -0.29 -2.22 3.43
CA ALA A 244 0.07 -3.02 4.60
C ALA A 244 0.27 -4.50 4.19
N PRO A 245 1.20 -5.23 4.81
CA PRO A 245 2.25 -4.79 5.74
C PRO A 245 3.19 -3.76 5.10
N CYS A 246 3.89 -2.98 5.92
CA CYS A 246 4.87 -2.05 5.41
C CYS A 246 5.98 -2.84 4.70
N ARG A 247 6.23 -2.52 3.43
CA ARG A 247 7.34 -3.10 2.69
C ARG A 247 8.60 -2.29 2.97
N VAL A 248 9.52 -2.88 3.72
CA VAL A 248 10.88 -2.33 3.90
C VAL A 248 11.80 -3.10 2.98
N TYR A 249 12.29 -2.46 1.92
CA TYR A 249 13.13 -3.09 0.90
C TYR A 249 14.60 -2.77 1.09
N LEU A 250 15.45 -3.72 0.72
CA LEU A 250 16.89 -3.59 0.63
C LEU A 250 17.34 -3.89 -0.80
N TYR A 251 18.33 -3.14 -1.28
CA TYR A 251 18.91 -3.35 -2.60
C TYR A 251 20.41 -3.05 -2.58
N GLU A 252 21.17 -3.88 -3.30
CA GLU A 252 22.61 -3.69 -3.45
C GLU A 252 22.90 -2.55 -4.43
N LYS A 253 23.77 -1.62 -4.03
CA LYS A 253 24.21 -0.50 -4.87
C LYS A 253 25.49 -0.85 -5.63
N PRO A 254 25.79 -0.15 -6.74
CA PRO A 254 27.01 -0.41 -7.53
C PRO A 254 28.33 -0.26 -6.76
N ASP A 255 28.33 0.54 -5.69
CA ASP A 255 29.50 0.74 -4.81
C ASP A 255 29.61 -0.32 -3.69
N GLY A 256 28.76 -1.35 -3.72
CA GLY A 256 28.68 -2.40 -2.70
C GLY A 256 27.96 -2.00 -1.42
N SER A 257 27.53 -0.75 -1.28
CA SER A 257 26.69 -0.32 -0.15
C SER A 257 25.25 -0.85 -0.30
N VAL A 258 24.50 -0.87 0.80
CA VAL A 258 23.13 -1.38 0.83
C VAL A 258 22.16 -0.20 0.92
N GLY A 259 21.32 -0.03 -0.09
CA GLY A 259 20.17 0.86 0.00
C GLY A 259 19.06 0.20 0.81
N VAL A 260 18.43 0.98 1.69
CA VAL A 260 17.21 0.58 2.41
C VAL A 260 16.13 1.61 2.12
N GLY A 261 14.89 1.18 1.90
CA GLY A 261 13.80 2.11 1.71
C GLY A 261 12.43 1.54 2.05
N TYR A 262 11.45 2.43 2.16
CA TYR A 262 10.07 2.10 2.44
C TYR A 262 9.16 3.26 2.00
N ILE A 263 7.84 3.08 2.13
CA ILE A 263 6.88 4.13 1.78
C ILE A 263 7.04 5.38 2.66
N ASN A 264 7.03 6.56 2.05
CA ASN A 264 7.13 7.82 2.75
C ASN A 264 5.83 8.11 3.51
N ILE A 265 5.84 7.81 4.80
CA ILE A 265 4.67 7.98 5.66
C ILE A 265 4.30 9.46 5.84
N GLN A 266 5.28 10.37 5.85
CA GLN A 266 5.01 11.82 5.93
C GLN A 266 4.25 12.31 4.69
N THR A 267 4.60 11.78 3.52
CA THR A 267 3.83 12.00 2.29
C THR A 267 2.41 11.45 2.43
N LEU A 268 2.21 10.24 2.97
CA LEU A 268 0.87 9.71 3.21
C LEU A 268 0.06 10.62 4.15
N ILE A 269 0.64 11.05 5.27
CA ILE A 269 0.00 12.00 6.19
C ILE A 269 -0.34 13.30 5.47
N LYS A 270 0.56 13.85 4.63
CA LYS A 270 0.28 15.09 3.89
C LYS A 270 -0.86 14.92 2.87
N LEU A 271 -0.91 13.79 2.18
CA LEU A 271 -1.91 13.52 1.14
C LEU A 271 -3.28 13.22 1.75
N TYR A 272 -3.34 12.42 2.80
CA TYR A 272 -4.58 11.94 3.40
C TYR A 272 -4.96 12.67 4.69
N GLY A 273 -4.10 13.53 5.25
CA GLY A 273 -4.25 14.13 6.58
C GLY A 273 -5.51 14.96 6.80
N LYS A 274 -6.15 15.45 5.74
CA LYS A 274 -7.47 16.10 5.84
C LYS A 274 -8.60 15.11 6.18
N HIS A 275 -8.35 13.82 5.97
CA HIS A 275 -9.24 12.71 6.26
C HIS A 275 -8.80 11.93 7.49
N LEU A 276 -7.55 12.08 7.96
CA LEU A 276 -7.02 11.41 9.15
C LEU A 276 -7.49 12.11 10.42
N HIS A 277 -8.05 11.37 11.37
CA HIS A 277 -8.17 11.83 12.76
C HIS A 277 -6.78 11.99 13.40
N ARG A 278 -6.67 12.81 14.45
CA ARG A 278 -5.38 13.08 15.13
C ARG A 278 -4.70 11.78 15.59
N ASP A 279 -5.46 10.87 16.17
CA ASP A 279 -4.98 9.58 16.66
C ASP A 279 -4.38 8.72 15.52
N ALA A 280 -4.96 8.76 14.31
CA ALA A 280 -4.40 8.06 13.15
C ALA A 280 -3.08 8.68 12.70
N VAL A 281 -2.98 10.02 12.67
CA VAL A 281 -1.73 10.72 12.35
C VAL A 281 -0.62 10.32 13.31
N GLU A 282 -0.90 10.31 14.62
CA GLU A 282 0.07 9.91 15.64
C GLU A 282 0.56 8.46 15.44
N VAL A 283 -0.33 7.55 15.02
CA VAL A 283 0.02 6.16 14.70
C VAL A 283 0.94 6.08 13.48
N PHE A 284 0.65 6.83 12.41
CA PHE A 284 1.53 6.91 11.24
C PHE A 284 2.90 7.47 11.60
N GLU A 285 2.94 8.58 12.32
CA GLU A 285 4.20 9.19 12.75
C GLU A 285 5.00 8.24 13.65
N LYS A 286 4.33 7.50 14.53
CA LYS A 286 5.00 6.50 15.36
C LYS A 286 5.59 5.38 14.51
N ALA A 287 4.82 4.83 13.57
CA ALA A 287 5.33 3.81 12.64
C ALA A 287 6.55 4.30 11.85
N ASP A 288 6.53 5.55 11.38
CA ASP A 288 7.65 6.18 10.69
C ASP A 288 8.89 6.33 11.59
N ARG A 289 8.70 6.76 12.84
CA ARG A 289 9.79 6.86 13.84
C ARG A 289 10.39 5.50 14.16
N ASP A 290 9.56 4.48 14.35
CA ASP A 290 10.02 3.13 14.70
C ASP A 290 10.85 2.53 13.54
N ILE A 291 10.37 2.62 12.30
CA ILE A 291 11.13 2.15 11.12
C ILE A 291 12.45 2.92 10.97
N LYS A 292 12.43 4.25 11.12
CA LYS A 292 13.65 5.08 11.08
C LYS A 292 14.63 4.72 12.18
N SER A 293 14.14 4.45 13.39
CA SER A 293 14.99 4.04 14.52
C SER A 293 15.68 2.71 14.21
N ALA A 294 14.95 1.74 13.65
CA ALA A 294 15.54 0.46 13.26
C ALA A 294 16.62 0.64 12.15
N ILE A 295 16.37 1.51 11.17
CA ILE A 295 17.37 1.81 10.13
C ILE A 295 18.63 2.47 10.73
N LYS A 296 18.46 3.42 11.67
CA LYS A 296 19.58 4.07 12.36
C LYS A 296 20.40 3.10 13.19
N GLU A 297 19.74 2.19 13.92
CA GLU A 297 20.41 1.16 14.70
C GLU A 297 21.33 0.30 13.81
N VAL A 298 20.86 -0.12 12.64
CA VAL A 298 21.68 -0.89 11.68
C VAL A 298 22.85 -0.08 11.13
N LYS A 299 22.69 1.25 11.00
CA LYS A 299 23.77 2.16 10.58
C LYS A 299 24.77 2.46 11.71
N GLY A 300 24.46 2.11 12.96
CA GLY A 300 25.24 2.48 14.13
C GLY A 300 25.10 3.96 14.53
N GLU A 301 23.94 4.57 14.27
CA GLU A 301 23.59 5.97 14.55
C GLU A 301 22.72 6.17 15.79
#